data_AF-A0A953QJ72-F1
#
_entry.id   AF-A0A953QJ72-F1
#
_cell.length_a   1.000
_cell.length_b   1.000
_cell.length_c   1.000
_cell.angle_alpha   90.00
_cell.angle_beta   90.00
_cell.angle_gamma   90.00
#
_symmetry.space_group_name_H-M   'P 1'
#
loop_
_entity.id
_entity.type
_entity.pdbx_description
1 polymer ?
#
loop_
_entity_poly.entity_id
_entity_poly.type
_entity_poly.pdbx_seq_one_letter_code
_entity_poly.pdbx_strand_id
1 'polypeptide(L)'
;MANALQSIFRQLCPRCRTGAIFRVPLWRGFLSMHEKCPVCGLKFEREPGYFLGAMYFSYILSIPPGLAIVLLIWRISHWPFDVVMLCAFIGYLPFVPAVTRWARVIWMYVDRHFDPD
;
A
#
# COMPACT_ATOMS: atom_id res chain seq x y z
N MET A 1 4.35 -16.57 17.26
CA MET A 1 4.15 -15.11 17.33
C MET A 1 4.38 -14.55 15.93
N ALA A 2 3.39 -13.93 15.28
CA ALA A 2 3.61 -13.39 13.94
C ALA A 2 4.53 -12.17 14.01
N ASN A 3 5.63 -12.19 13.25
CA ASN A 3 6.56 -11.07 13.13
C ASN A 3 5.84 -9.86 12.53
N ALA A 4 6.27 -8.64 12.90
CA ALA A 4 5.66 -7.40 12.41
C ALA A 4 5.58 -7.35 10.87
N LEU A 5 6.63 -7.80 10.17
CA LEU A 5 6.61 -7.93 8.71
C LEU A 5 5.48 -8.84 8.22
N GLN A 6 5.31 -10.02 8.82
CA GLN A 6 4.25 -10.95 8.42
C GLN A 6 2.85 -10.36 8.60
N SER A 7 2.67 -9.55 9.65
CA SER A 7 1.42 -8.83 9.90
C SER A 7 1.20 -7.68 8.91
N ILE A 8 2.25 -7.00 8.47
CA ILE A 8 2.19 -5.99 7.39
C ILE A 8 1.76 -6.66 6.08
N PHE A 9 2.43 -7.75 5.68
CA PHE A 9 2.09 -8.50 4.45
C PHE A 9 0.66 -9.03 4.47
N ARG A 10 0.17 -9.47 5.64
CA ARG A 10 -1.20 -9.95 5.82
C ARG A 10 -2.23 -8.83 6.03
N GLN A 11 -1.80 -7.56 6.00
CA GLN A 11 -2.67 -6.38 6.20
C GLN A 11 -3.46 -6.46 7.52
N LEU A 12 -2.76 -6.88 8.58
CA LEU A 12 -3.31 -7.02 9.93
C LEU A 12 -3.03 -5.79 10.77
N CYS A 13 -3.91 -5.53 11.74
CA CYS A 13 -3.83 -4.40 12.66
C CYS A 13 -2.46 -4.31 13.35
N PRO A 14 -1.82 -3.12 13.41
CA PRO A 14 -0.50 -2.95 14.02
C PRO A 14 -0.48 -3.27 15.53
N ARG A 15 -1.60 -3.07 16.23
CA ARG A 15 -1.73 -3.30 17.67
C ARG A 15 -1.94 -4.77 18.02
N CYS A 16 -3.01 -5.38 17.52
CA CYS A 16 -3.36 -6.76 17.87
C CYS A 16 -2.78 -7.83 16.94
N ARG A 17 -2.29 -7.45 15.75
CA ARG A 17 -1.75 -8.34 14.71
C ARG A 17 -2.69 -9.47 14.24
N THR A 18 -3.97 -9.40 14.58
CA THR A 18 -4.97 -10.44 14.25
C THR A 18 -6.15 -9.87 13.44
N GLY A 19 -6.58 -8.65 13.74
CA GLY A 19 -7.72 -8.04 13.04
C GLY A 19 -7.35 -7.58 11.63
N ALA A 20 -8.14 -7.96 10.63
CA ALA A 20 -7.97 -7.50 9.26
C ALA A 20 -8.30 -6.00 9.13
N ILE A 21 -7.42 -5.26 8.47
CA ILE A 21 -7.60 -3.83 8.21
C ILE A 21 -8.70 -3.60 7.15
N PHE A 22 -8.58 -4.31 6.03
CA PHE A 22 -9.49 -4.19 4.89
C PHE A 22 -10.64 -5.21 5.00
N ARG A 23 -11.85 -4.77 4.63
CA ARG A 23 -13.06 -5.62 4.60
C ARG A 23 -13.08 -6.59 3.44
N VAL A 24 -12.48 -6.19 2.32
CA VAL A 24 -12.56 -6.91 1.05
C VAL A 24 -11.17 -7.10 0.42
N PRO A 25 -10.96 -8.22 -0.29
CA PRO A 25 -9.73 -8.44 -1.04
C PRO A 25 -9.53 -7.35 -2.12
N LEU A 26 -8.28 -7.16 -2.56
CA LEU A 26 -7.88 -6.11 -3.51
C LEU A 26 -8.75 -6.09 -4.79
N TRP A 27 -9.17 -7.26 -5.23
CA TRP A 27 -9.90 -7.48 -6.49
C TRP A 27 -11.42 -7.22 -6.38
N ARG A 28 -11.99 -7.17 -5.16
CA ARG A 28 -13.45 -7.11 -4.95
C ARG A 28 -13.94 -5.75 -4.45
N GLY A 29 -13.04 -4.88 -3.98
CA GLY A 29 -13.44 -3.52 -3.61
C GLY A 29 -12.28 -2.57 -3.40
N PHE A 30 -12.47 -1.34 -3.87
CA PHE A 30 -11.55 -0.24 -3.70
C PHE A 30 -11.46 0.14 -2.21
N LEU A 31 -10.29 -0.10 -1.62
CA LEU A 31 -9.86 0.41 -0.30
C LEU A 31 -10.91 0.38 0.83
N SER A 32 -11.88 -0.54 0.81
CA SER A 32 -12.88 -0.63 1.88
C SER A 32 -12.21 -1.12 3.16
N MET A 33 -12.02 -0.17 4.08
CA MET A 33 -11.32 -0.34 5.34
C MET A 33 -12.35 -0.35 6.48
N HIS A 34 -12.06 -1.07 7.56
CA HIS A 34 -12.84 -0.88 8.77
C HIS A 34 -12.49 0.48 9.39
N GLU A 35 -13.45 1.15 10.03
CA GLU A 35 -13.15 2.35 10.82
C GLU A 35 -12.39 2.01 12.11
N LYS A 36 -12.76 0.87 12.73
CA LYS A 36 -12.13 0.33 13.94
C LYS A 36 -11.72 -1.12 13.72
N CYS A 37 -10.65 -1.55 14.38
CA CYS A 37 -10.23 -2.93 14.37
C CYS A 37 -11.33 -3.82 15.01
N PRO A 38 -11.77 -4.91 14.34
CA PRO A 38 -12.83 -5.77 14.86
C PRO A 38 -12.43 -6.59 16.10
N VAL A 39 -11.13 -6.65 16.43
CA VAL A 39 -10.61 -7.45 17.55
C VAL A 39 -10.26 -6.58 18.76
N CYS A 40 -9.57 -5.45 18.55
CA CYS A 40 -9.09 -4.60 19.65
C CYS A 40 -9.74 -3.22 19.72
N GLY A 41 -10.67 -2.91 18.82
CA GLY A 41 -11.39 -1.63 18.80
C GLY A 41 -10.56 -0.41 18.38
N LEU A 42 -9.27 -0.58 18.02
CA LEU A 42 -8.41 0.51 17.58
C LEU A 42 -9.03 1.25 16.39
N LYS A 43 -9.28 2.55 16.53
CA LYS A 43 -9.70 3.42 15.41
C LYS A 43 -8.52 3.59 14.46
N PHE A 44 -8.68 3.17 13.21
CA PHE A 44 -7.59 3.21 12.24
C PHE A 44 -7.33 4.62 11.70
N GLU A 45 -8.40 5.38 11.46
CA GLU A 45 -8.30 6.81 11.16
C GLU A 45 -8.47 7.60 12.46
N ARG A 46 -7.33 7.92 13.09
CA ARG A 46 -7.31 8.67 14.35
C ARG A 46 -7.86 10.08 14.15
N GLU A 47 -7.29 10.77 13.15
CA GLU A 47 -7.54 12.16 12.83
C GLU A 47 -7.99 12.34 11.37
N PRO A 48 -8.78 13.38 11.05
CA PRO A 48 -9.09 13.70 9.67
C PRO A 48 -7.79 14.03 8.92
N GLY A 49 -7.55 13.34 7.81
CA GLY A 49 -6.31 13.51 7.04
C GLY A 49 -5.14 12.64 7.50
N TYR A 50 -5.35 11.69 8.42
CA TYR A 50 -4.33 10.74 8.88
C TYR A 50 -3.56 10.05 7.74
N PHE A 51 -4.23 9.76 6.62
CA PHE A 51 -3.62 9.10 5.48
C PHE A 51 -2.81 10.02 4.54
N LEU A 52 -2.63 11.30 4.88
CA LEU A 52 -1.70 12.17 4.16
C LEU A 52 -0.27 11.62 4.21
N GLY A 53 0.15 11.09 5.36
CA GLY A 53 1.44 10.39 5.47
C GLY A 53 1.54 9.19 4.54
N ALA A 54 0.47 8.39 4.47
CA ALA A 54 0.39 7.24 3.55
C ALA A 54 0.50 7.64 2.07
N MET A 55 0.13 8.87 1.69
CA MET A 55 0.34 9.38 0.33
C MET A 55 1.83 9.47 -0.01
N TYR A 56 2.66 10.02 0.89
CA TYR A 56 4.10 10.10 0.67
C TYR A 56 4.75 8.72 0.59
N PHE A 57 4.34 7.78 1.44
CA PHE A 57 4.79 6.39 1.35
C PHE A 57 4.39 5.74 0.04
N SER A 58 3.22 6.07 -0.51
CA SER A 58 2.78 5.53 -1.80
C SER A 58 3.67 5.97 -2.97
N TYR A 59 4.22 7.19 -2.90
CA TYR A 59 5.18 7.69 -3.87
C TYR A 59 6.52 6.95 -3.77
N ILE A 60 7.01 6.74 -2.55
CA ILE A 60 8.26 5.97 -2.34
C ILE A 60 8.09 4.53 -2.82
N LEU A 61 6.94 3.89 -2.52
CA LEU A 61 6.66 2.52 -2.95
C LEU A 61 6.40 2.38 -4.46
N SER A 62 6.00 3.45 -5.17
CA SER A 62 5.71 3.38 -6.61
C SER A 62 6.98 3.42 -7.48
N ILE A 63 8.07 4.00 -6.97
CA ILE A 63 9.32 4.17 -7.73
C ILE A 63 9.93 2.83 -8.15
N PRO A 64 10.19 1.85 -7.25
CA PRO A 64 10.81 0.58 -7.65
C PRO A 64 10.03 -0.20 -8.72
N PRO A 65 8.71 -0.45 -8.58
CA PRO A 65 7.95 -1.17 -9.60
C PRO A 65 7.82 -0.37 -10.90
N GLY A 66 7.67 0.96 -10.84
CA GLY A 66 7.63 1.82 -12.03
C GLY A 66 8.93 1.73 -12.83
N LEU A 67 10.07 1.89 -12.15
CA LEU A 67 11.39 1.76 -12.77
C LEU A 67 11.60 0.36 -13.37
N ALA A 68 11.20 -0.70 -12.65
CA ALA A 68 11.32 -2.07 -13.12
C ALA A 68 10.51 -2.30 -14.42
N ILE A 69 9.28 -1.77 -14.50
CA ILE A 69 8.44 -1.89 -15.71
C ILE A 69 9.09 -1.16 -16.88
N VAL A 70 9.56 0.07 -16.69
CA VAL A 70 10.22 0.85 -17.75
C VAL A 70 11.46 0.13 -18.27
N LEU A 71 12.35 -0.33 -17.37
CA LEU A 71 13.57 -1.03 -17.75
C LEU A 71 13.29 -2.34 -18.48
N LEU A 72 12.27 -3.08 -18.04
CA LEU A 72 11.90 -4.36 -18.64
C LEU A 72 11.35 -4.17 -20.06
N ILE A 73 10.45 -3.21 -20.26
CA ILE A 73 9.91 -2.90 -21.59
C ILE A 73 11.02 -2.38 -22.51
N TRP A 74 11.86 -1.47 -22.00
CA TRP A 74 12.96 -0.92 -22.79
C TRP A 74 13.96 -1.99 -23.23
N ARG A 75 14.30 -2.93 -22.35
CA ARG A 75 15.25 -4.01 -22.62
C ARG A 75 14.77 -5.00 -23.68
N ILE A 76 13.45 -5.22 -23.77
CA ILE A 76 12.85 -6.22 -24.65
C ILE A 76 12.48 -5.61 -26.01
N SER A 77 11.85 -4.43 -26.00
CA SER A 77 11.14 -3.93 -27.18
C SER A 77 12.00 -3.05 -28.10
N HIS A 78 13.08 -2.46 -27.60
CA HIS A 78 13.89 -1.47 -28.34
C HIS A 78 13.07 -0.33 -29.00
N TRP A 79 11.88 -0.05 -28.47
CA TRP A 79 10.97 0.99 -28.96
C TRP A 79 11.47 2.39 -28.64
N PRO A 80 10.97 3.43 -29.34
CA PRO A 80 11.21 4.82 -28.94
C PRO A 80 10.75 5.06 -27.50
N PHE A 81 11.48 5.91 -26.80
CA PHE A 81 11.34 6.13 -25.35
C PHE A 81 9.92 6.57 -24.95
N ASP A 82 9.29 7.39 -25.77
CA ASP A 82 7.93 7.90 -25.64
C ASP A 82 6.89 6.77 -25.61
N VAL A 83 7.03 5.76 -26.49
CA VAL A 83 6.14 4.58 -26.49
C VAL A 83 6.38 3.71 -25.27
N VAL A 84 7.64 3.50 -24.89
CA VAL A 84 8.01 2.74 -23.67
C VAL A 84 7.38 3.39 -22.43
N MET A 85 7.46 4.72 -22.32
CA MET A 85 6.89 5.46 -21.19
C MET A 85 5.37 5.33 -21.13
N LEU A 86 4.69 5.45 -22.27
CA LEU A 86 3.24 5.28 -22.35
C LEU A 86 2.81 3.86 -21.95
N CYS A 87 3.48 2.85 -22.48
CA CYS A 87 3.21 1.45 -22.13
C CYS A 87 3.50 1.16 -20.66
N ALA A 88 4.57 1.71 -20.11
CA ALA A 88 4.91 1.56 -18.69
C ALA A 88 3.86 2.22 -17.79
N PHE A 89 3.38 3.41 -18.15
CA PHE A 89 2.31 4.10 -17.43
C PHE A 89 1.03 3.27 -17.39
N ILE A 90 0.58 2.79 -18.56
CA ILE A 90 -0.62 1.94 -18.67
C ILE A 90 -0.42 0.63 -17.90
N GLY A 91 0.76 0.01 -18.02
CA GLY A 91 1.13 -1.22 -17.33
C GLY A 91 1.20 -1.07 -15.81
N TYR A 92 1.44 0.14 -15.29
CA TYR A 92 1.48 0.42 -13.86
C TYR A 92 0.10 0.64 -13.23
N LEU A 93 -0.92 1.05 -14.00
CA LEU A 93 -2.26 1.34 -13.49
C LEU A 93 -2.88 0.21 -12.62
N PRO A 94 -2.75 -1.08 -12.97
CA PRO A 94 -3.26 -2.18 -12.14
C PRO A 94 -2.57 -2.30 -10.77
N PHE A 95 -1.33 -1.80 -10.63
CA PHE A 95 -0.56 -1.87 -9.40
C PHE A 95 -0.88 -0.74 -8.42
N VAL A 96 -1.43 0.39 -8.89
CA VAL A 96 -1.84 1.55 -8.07
C VAL A 96 -2.67 1.16 -6.83
N PRO A 97 -3.75 0.37 -6.93
CA PRO A 97 -4.55 0.01 -5.75
C PRO A 97 -3.75 -0.88 -4.76
N ALA A 98 -2.80 -1.67 -5.24
CA ALA A 98 -1.95 -2.47 -4.36
C ALA A 98 -0.99 -1.57 -3.57
N VAL A 99 -0.29 -0.67 -4.27
CA VAL A 99 0.67 0.27 -3.68
C VAL A 99 0.01 1.16 -2.64
N THR A 100 -1.16 1.71 -2.95
CA THR A 100 -1.92 2.56 -2.00
C THR A 100 -2.37 1.79 -0.76
N ARG A 101 -2.82 0.54 -0.88
CA ARG A 101 -3.13 -0.30 0.30
C ARG A 101 -1.91 -0.53 1.16
N TRP A 102 -0.79 -0.90 0.56
CA TRP A 102 0.46 -1.17 1.29
C TRP A 102 0.99 0.07 1.96
N ALA A 103 0.94 1.22 1.29
CA ALA A 103 1.34 2.50 1.86
C ALA A 103 0.52 2.86 3.10
N ARG A 104 -0.80 2.62 3.10
CA ARG A 104 -1.65 2.83 4.30
C ARG A 104 -1.27 1.88 5.44
N VAL A 105 -1.01 0.61 5.14
CA VAL A 105 -0.57 -0.37 6.15
C VAL A 105 0.77 0.05 6.75
N ILE A 106 1.76 0.34 5.91
CA ILE A 106 3.10 0.76 6.36
C ILE A 106 2.99 2.04 7.20
N TRP A 107 2.23 3.03 6.73
CA TRP A 107 2.00 4.27 7.49
C TRP A 107 1.44 3.98 8.89
N MET A 108 0.41 3.14 9.03
CA MET A 108 -0.12 2.78 10.35
C MET A 108 0.90 2.08 11.26
N TYR A 109 1.82 1.29 10.71
CA TYR A 109 2.89 0.66 11.50
C TYR A 109 3.98 1.66 11.90
N VAL A 110 4.31 2.60 11.00
CA VAL A 110 5.28 3.67 11.25
C VAL A 110 4.72 4.64 12.29
N ASP A 111 3.50 5.13 12.10
CA ASP A 111 2.78 6.00 13.03
C ASP A 111 2.69 5.36 14.42
N ARG A 112 2.33 4.07 14.50
CA ARG A 112 2.30 3.35 15.78
C ARG A 112 3.68 3.25 16.46
N HIS A 113 4.77 3.31 15.70
CA HIS A 113 6.11 3.31 16.27
C HIS A 113 6.46 4.66 16.91
N PHE A 114 5.96 5.76 16.33
CA PHE A 114 6.12 7.11 16.90
C PHE A 114 5.12 7.40 18.02
N ASP A 115 3.88 6.95 17.86
CA ASP A 115 2.79 7.15 18.81
C ASP A 115 2.12 5.80 19.18
N PRO A 116 2.61 5.14 20.25
CA PRO A 116 2.11 3.87 20.72
C PRO A 116 0.80 3.96 21.52
N ASP A 117 0.19 5.13 21.67
CA ASP A 117 -1.11 5.27 22.32
C ASP A 117 -2.24 5.15 21.30
#